data_AF-A0AAV0FGC6-F1
#
_entry.id   AF-A0AAV0FGC6-F1
#
_cell.length_a   1.000
_cell.length_b   1.000
_cell.length_c   1.000
_cell.angle_alpha   90.00
_cell.angle_beta   90.00
_cell.angle_gamma   90.00
#
_symmetry.space_group_name_H-M   'P 1'
#
loop_
_entity.id
_entity.type
_entity.pdbx_description
1 polymer ?
#
loop_
_entity_poly.entity_id
_entity_poly.type
_entity_poly.pdbx_seq_one_letter_code
_entity_poly.pdbx_strand_id
1 'polypeptide(L)' 'MAEAEAPFRPREKLIEKQKFYQNIHKHTHLKGGYDRITSVGIPLALAATSLFMIGRGIYNMSHGIGKKE' A
#
# COMPACT_ATOMS: atom_id res chain seq x y z
N MET A 1 -25.71 27.13 -25.62
CA MET A 1 -24.83 26.00 -25.27
C MET A 1 -24.22 26.36 -23.93
N ALA A 2 -24.43 25.55 -22.88
CA ALA A 2 -23.77 25.82 -21.60
C ALA A 2 -22.25 25.80 -21.83
N GLU A 3 -21.57 26.87 -21.43
CA GLU A 3 -20.10 26.91 -21.47
C GLU A 3 -19.57 25.73 -20.65
N ALA A 4 -18.73 24.91 -21.26
CA ALA A 4 -18.10 23.80 -20.57
C ALA A 4 -17.19 24.37 -19.47
N GLU A 5 -17.60 24.22 -18.21
CA GLU A 5 -16.85 24.71 -17.06
C GLU A 5 -15.44 24.12 -17.07
N ALA A 6 -14.44 25.00 -16.88
CA ALA A 6 -13.05 24.56 -16.81
C ALA A 6 -12.83 23.74 -15.53
N PRO A 7 -12.07 22.63 -15.60
CA PRO A 7 -11.81 21.80 -14.43
C PRO A 7 -11.08 22.58 -13.33
N PHE A 8 -11.34 22.25 -12.06
CA PHE A 8 -10.75 22.90 -10.88
C PHE A 8 -9.23 22.84 -10.79
N ARG A 9 -8.58 22.05 -11.63
CA ARG A 9 -7.13 22.04 -11.79
C ARG A 9 -6.72 22.08 -13.26
N PRO A 10 -5.63 22.81 -13.56
CA PRO A 10 -4.96 22.73 -14.86
C PRO A 10 -4.59 21.28 -15.20
N ARG A 11 -4.86 20.86 -16.44
CA ARG A 11 -4.61 19.48 -16.91
C ARG A 11 -3.12 19.20 -17.13
N GLU A 12 -2.30 20.23 -17.22
CA GLU A 12 -0.85 20.19 -17.39
C GLU A 12 -0.19 19.33 -16.31
N LYS A 13 -0.59 19.51 -15.05
CA LYS A 13 -0.09 18.71 -13.91
C LYS A 13 -0.44 17.23 -14.04
N LEU A 14 -1.61 16.92 -14.59
CA LEU A 14 -2.06 15.54 -14.80
C LEU A 14 -1.28 14.89 -15.94
N ILE A 15 -1.10 15.61 -17.05
CA ILE A 15 -0.30 15.16 -18.20
C ILE A 15 1.16 14.92 -17.79
N GLU A 16 1.72 15.77 -16.92
CA GLU A 16 3.07 15.58 -16.37
C GLU A 16 3.17 14.27 -15.56
N LYS A 17 2.20 13.98 -14.70
CA LYS A 17 2.14 12.70 -13.96
C LYS A 17 1.96 11.51 -14.90
N GLN A 18 1.13 11.63 -15.94
CA GLN A 18 0.95 10.58 -16.94
C GLN A 18 2.28 10.26 -17.63
N LYS A 19 2.99 11.27 -18.13
CA LYS A 19 4.33 11.11 -18.73
C LYS A 19 5.30 10.46 -17.75
N PHE A 20 5.33 10.90 -16.49
CA PHE A 20 6.18 10.31 -15.46
C PHE A 20 5.89 8.81 -15.26
N TYR A 21 4.64 8.41 -15.01
CA TYR A 21 4.29 7.02 -14.72
C TYR A 21 4.31 6.09 -15.95
N GLN A 22 4.15 6.63 -17.16
CA GLN A 22 4.25 5.87 -18.41
C GLN A 22 5.70 5.56 -18.79
N ASN A 23 6.66 6.42 -18.44
CA ASN A 23 8.08 6.20 -18.72
C ASN A 23 8.76 5.22 -17.72
N ILE A 24 8.07 4.80 -16.66
CA ILE A 24 8.60 3.89 -15.65
C ILE A 24 8.28 2.43 -16.00
N HIS A 25 9.34 1.65 -16.17
CA HIS A 25 9.28 0.23 -16.53
C HIS A 25 9.22 -0.65 -15.27
N LYS A 26 8.17 -0.47 -14.47
CA LYS A 26 7.87 -1.26 -13.27
C LYS A 26 6.41 -1.68 -13.25
N HIS A 27 6.09 -2.72 -12.47
CA HIS A 27 4.70 -3.07 -12.17
C HIS A 27 3.95 -1.89 -11.54
N THR A 28 2.64 -1.83 -11.78
CA THR A 28 1.78 -0.70 -11.40
C THR A 28 1.93 -0.27 -9.94
N HIS A 29 2.05 -1.21 -9.00
CA HIS A 29 2.17 -0.97 -7.56
C HIS A 29 3.59 -0.59 -7.10
N LEU A 30 4.53 -0.31 -8.01
CA LEU A 30 5.92 0.04 -7.71
C LEU A 30 6.42 1.25 -8.52
N LYS A 31 5.52 1.95 -9.22
CA LYS A 31 5.92 3.01 -10.14
C LYS A 31 6.34 4.29 -9.42
N GLY A 32 5.60 4.69 -8.40
CA GLY A 32 5.91 5.85 -7.58
C GLY A 32 6.98 5.58 -6.52
N GLY A 33 7.73 6.62 -6.13
CA GLY A 33 8.62 6.53 -4.96
C GLY A 33 7.86 6.24 -3.68
N TYR A 34 6.65 6.81 -3.53
CA TYR A 34 5.74 6.53 -2.42
C TYR A 34 5.24 5.08 -2.40
N ASP A 35 5.06 4.47 -3.57
CA ASP A 35 4.56 3.09 -3.68
C ASP A 35 5.50 2.08 -3.02
N ARG A 36 6.80 2.38 -2.94
CA ARG A 36 7.76 1.52 -2.22
C ARG A 36 7.47 1.47 -0.72
N ILE A 37 7.06 2.58 -0.13
CA ILE A 37 6.73 2.63 1.30
C ILE A 37 5.37 1.95 1.53
N THR A 38 4.36 2.31 0.73
CA THR A 38 2.98 1.86 0.92
C THR A 38 2.74 0.42 0.49
N SER A 39 3.43 -0.07 -0.54
CA SER A 39 3.19 -1.39 -1.13
C SER A 39 4.24 -2.44 -0.74
N VAL A 40 5.36 -2.03 -0.14
CA VAL A 40 6.40 -2.97 0.32
C VAL A 40 6.65 -2.82 1.82
N GLY A 41 7.02 -1.62 2.29
CA GLY A 41 7.40 -1.41 3.68
C GLY A 41 6.29 -1.72 4.69
N ILE A 42 5.15 -1.02 4.55
CA ILE A 42 4.02 -1.17 5.48
C ILE A 42 3.44 -2.59 5.43
N PRO A 43 3.12 -3.17 4.26
CA PRO A 43 2.49 -4.49 4.22
C PRO A 43 3.42 -5.60 4.71
N LEU A 44 4.73 -5.52 4.43
CA LEU A 44 5.68 -6.54 4.87
C LEU A 44 5.84 -6.52 6.40
N ALA A 45 5.98 -5.34 7.00
CA ALA A 45 6.06 -5.21 8.45
C ALA A 45 4.77 -5.70 9.13
N LEU A 46 3.61 -5.33 8.58
CA LEU A 46 2.32 -5.76 9.11
C LEU A 46 2.10 -7.27 8.97
N ALA A 47 2.45 -7.86 7.82
CA ALA A 47 2.32 -9.29 7.57
C ALA A 47 3.26 -10.08 8.49
N ALA A 48 4.52 -9.66 8.64
CA ALA A 48 5.48 -10.34 9.50
C ALA A 48 5.02 -10.33 10.97
N THR A 49 4.60 -9.17 11.48
CA THR A 49 4.11 -9.05 12.86
C THR A 49 2.83 -9.86 13.08
N SER A 50 1.89 -9.80 12.13
CA SER A 50 0.65 -10.58 12.20
C SER A 50 0.93 -12.08 12.20
N LEU A 51 1.77 -12.58 11.29
CA LEU A 51 2.14 -13.99 11.22
C LEU A 51 2.84 -14.46 12.50
N PHE A 52 3.73 -13.64 13.06
CA PHE A 52 4.38 -13.94 14.34
C PHE A 52 3.35 -14.07 15.48
N MET A 53 2.41 -13.12 15.59
CA MET A 53 1.37 -13.17 16.62
C MET A 53 0.43 -14.36 16.43
N ILE A 54 0.05 -14.68 15.20
CA ILE A 54 -0.76 -15.86 14.86
C ILE A 54 -0.03 -17.13 15.28
N GLY A 55 1.23 -17.29 14.88
CA GLY A 55 2.05 -18.46 15.22
C GLY A 55 2.19 -18.63 16.73
N ARG A 56 2.50 -17.55 17.45
CA ARG A 56 2.55 -17.57 18.92
C ARG A 56 1.20 -17.94 19.54
N GLY A 57 0.10 -17.41 19.01
CA GLY A 57 -1.25 -17.73 19.47
C GLY A 57 -1.57 -19.22 19.33
N ILE A 58 -1.33 -19.79 18.15
CA ILE A 58 -1.53 -21.23 17.88
C ILE A 58 -0.63 -22.07 18.78
N TYR A 59 0.64 -21.69 18.95
CA TYR A 59 1.57 -22.38 19.84
C TYR A 59 1.06 -22.39 21.29
N ASN A 60 0.65 -21.24 21.82
CA ASN A 60 0.14 -21.15 23.19
C ASN A 60 -1.14 -21.98 23.38
N MET A 61 -2.07 -21.94 22.41
CA MET A 61 -3.31 -22.73 22.45
C MET A 61 -3.02 -24.24 22.44
N SER A 62 -2.11 -24.70 21.57
CA SER A 62 -1.76 -26.12 21.45
C SER A 62 -1.01 -26.68 22.67
N HIS A 63 -0.27 -25.84 23.40
CA HIS A 63 0.48 -26.25 24.60
C HIS A 63 -0.23 -25.91 25.91
N GLY A 64 -1.43 -25.33 25.86
CA GLY A 64 -2.18 -24.92 27.05
C GLY A 64 -1.50 -23.81 27.88
N ILE A 65 -0.61 -23.03 27.27
CA ILE A 65 0.20 -21.99 27.91
C ILE A 65 -0.58 -20.67 27.94
N GLY A 66 -0.45 -19.90 29.03
CA GLY A 66 -1.00 -18.54 29.12
C GLY A 66 -2.46 -18.47 29.53
N LYS A 67 -3.00 -19.54 30.12
CA LYS A 67 -4.28 -19.48 30.85
C LYS A 67 -4.12 -18.51 32.02
N LYS A 68 -5.07 -17.58 32.17
CA LYS A 68 -5.24 -16.84 33.42
C LYS A 68 -5.94 -17.78 34.40
N GLU A 69 -5.58 -17.70 35.68
CA GLU A 69 -6.30 -18.38 36.77
C GLU A 69 -7.81 -18.09 36.70
#